data_AF-A0A7X9GWK8-F1
#
_entry.id   AF-A0A7X9GWK8-F1
#
_cell.length_a   1.000
_cell.length_b   1.000
_cell.length_c   1.000
_cell.angle_alpha   90.00
_cell.angle_beta   90.00
_cell.angle_gamma   90.00
#
_symmetry.space_group_name_H-M   'P 1'
#
loop_
_entity.id
_entity.type
_entity.pdbx_description
1 polymer ?
#
loop_
_entity_poly.entity_id
_entity_poly.type
_entity_poly.pdbx_seq_one_letter_code
_entity_poly.pdbx_strand_id
1 'polypeptide(L)'
;LALLSISNPILAKMEDKLSNHWAKNEIREEFFVYYFPYLAKEDFKNFSPNSPIKENEFLLSFSALLKKQGYNNNELGWGVDLTRGQMARIIGGKLLEENIIHKGSKDPSFKDIKNRSMEEQNSIKALYNAGIIEGENSIKYSPNRLATQAEAIVLLQRVEKVLDQNTIPFNLSGIIQTYSGNEGISIKENSDKIVLSITKSFPTPGYNMEVEKITRGEDNYKIHLNITPPPKDSEQLQVITFKTITIEINKKHITPPYIFIMEGSFLSKY
;
A
#
# COMPACT_ATOMS: atom_id res chain seq x y z
N LEU A 1 -4.92 -38.73 13.62
CA LEU A 1 -5.70 -37.76 12.82
C LEU A 1 -4.89 -37.42 11.58
N ALA A 2 -5.33 -37.84 10.40
CA ALA A 2 -4.75 -37.41 9.14
C ALA A 2 -5.37 -36.05 8.78
N LEU A 3 -4.56 -34.99 8.80
CA LEU A 3 -4.91 -33.70 8.23
C LEU A 3 -4.92 -33.87 6.71
N LEU A 4 -6.10 -34.11 6.13
CA LEU A 4 -6.31 -33.99 4.69
C LEU A 4 -6.21 -32.51 4.35
N SER A 5 -5.06 -32.07 3.82
CA SER A 5 -4.95 -30.75 3.20
C SER A 5 -5.79 -30.76 1.94
N ILE A 6 -6.93 -30.07 1.97
CA ILE A 6 -7.71 -29.82 0.77
C ILE A 6 -6.91 -28.80 -0.04
N SER A 7 -6.09 -29.27 -0.98
CA SER A 7 -5.36 -28.42 -1.90
C SER A 7 -6.36 -27.67 -2.77
N ASN A 8 -6.39 -26.34 -2.68
CA ASN A 8 -7.24 -25.49 -3.51
C ASN A 8 -6.78 -25.63 -4.98
N PRO A 9 -7.65 -25.92 -5.97
CA PRO A 9 -7.24 -26.15 -7.36
C PRO A 9 -6.52 -24.95 -8.00
N ILE A 10 -6.77 -23.73 -7.51
CA ILE A 10 -6.06 -22.52 -7.95
C ILE A 10 -4.60 -22.55 -7.45
N LEU A 11 -4.40 -22.82 -6.15
CA LEU A 11 -3.09 -22.97 -5.53
C LEU A 11 -2.23 -24.02 -6.25
N ALA A 12 -2.80 -25.18 -6.55
CA ALA A 12 -2.07 -26.25 -7.23
C ALA A 12 -1.51 -25.80 -8.60
N LYS A 13 -2.29 -25.06 -9.39
CA LYS A 13 -1.86 -24.59 -10.72
C LYS A 13 -0.82 -23.48 -10.64
N MET A 14 -0.89 -22.64 -9.62
CA MET A 14 0.18 -21.66 -9.35
C MET A 14 1.49 -22.36 -8.95
N GLU A 15 1.41 -23.36 -8.07
CA GLU A 15 2.57 -24.14 -7.64
C GLU A 15 3.24 -24.88 -8.81
N ASP A 16 2.44 -25.41 -9.75
CA ASP A 16 2.94 -26.05 -10.97
C ASP A 16 3.82 -25.08 -11.78
N LYS A 17 3.36 -23.84 -11.99
CA LYS A 17 4.13 -22.79 -12.70
C LYS A 17 5.44 -22.41 -11.99
N LEU A 18 5.50 -22.59 -10.67
CA LEU A 18 6.65 -22.28 -9.84
C LEU A 18 7.47 -23.52 -9.48
N SER A 19 7.22 -24.66 -10.13
CA SER A 19 7.98 -25.89 -9.91
C SER A 19 9.47 -25.65 -10.13
N ASN A 20 10.29 -25.94 -9.11
CA ASN A 20 11.73 -25.69 -9.08
C ASN A 20 12.15 -24.22 -9.29
N HIS A 21 11.24 -23.28 -9.11
CA HIS A 21 11.51 -21.84 -9.21
C HIS A 21 11.87 -21.25 -7.84
N TRP A 22 12.83 -20.32 -7.79
CA TRP A 22 13.27 -19.68 -6.53
C TRP A 22 12.12 -19.00 -5.78
N ALA A 23 11.15 -18.47 -6.54
CA ALA A 23 10.01 -17.74 -5.98
C ALA A 23 8.87 -18.64 -5.46
N LYS A 24 9.00 -19.98 -5.52
CA LYS A 24 7.92 -20.91 -5.13
C LYS A 24 7.40 -20.66 -3.73
N ASN A 25 8.31 -20.43 -2.77
CA ASN A 25 7.96 -20.17 -1.37
C ASN A 25 7.91 -18.67 -1.03
N GLU A 26 8.18 -17.81 -2.01
CA GLU A 26 8.23 -16.36 -1.82
C GLU A 26 6.89 -15.72 -2.18
N ILE A 27 6.18 -16.23 -3.20
CA ILE A 27 4.93 -15.64 -3.67
C ILE A 27 3.75 -16.18 -2.86
N ARG A 28 2.99 -15.28 -2.22
CA ARG A 28 1.72 -15.57 -1.56
C ARG A 28 0.60 -15.56 -2.60
N GLU A 29 -0.16 -16.65 -2.68
CA GLU A 29 -1.27 -16.80 -3.64
C GLU A 29 -2.29 -15.67 -3.54
N GLU A 30 -2.75 -15.35 -2.33
CA GLU A 30 -3.77 -14.30 -2.11
C GLU A 30 -3.31 -12.93 -2.62
N PHE A 31 -2.05 -12.58 -2.35
CA PHE A 31 -1.45 -11.35 -2.85
C PHE A 31 -1.37 -11.35 -4.38
N PHE A 32 -0.91 -12.47 -4.95
CA PHE A 32 -0.74 -12.59 -6.39
C PHE A 32 -2.07 -12.46 -7.13
N VAL A 33 -3.10 -13.21 -6.70
CA VAL A 33 -4.44 -13.18 -7.31
C VAL A 33 -5.08 -11.80 -7.18
N TYR A 34 -4.90 -11.12 -6.05
CA TYR A 34 -5.51 -9.82 -5.82
C TYR A 34 -4.85 -8.69 -6.63
N TYR A 35 -3.52 -8.62 -6.64
CA TYR A 35 -2.80 -7.49 -7.26
C TYR A 35 -2.41 -7.72 -8.72
N PHE A 36 -2.24 -8.97 -9.17
CA PHE A 36 -1.90 -9.30 -10.55
C PHE A 36 -2.96 -10.20 -11.21
N PRO A 37 -4.26 -9.81 -11.16
CA PRO A 37 -5.34 -10.68 -11.64
C PRO A 37 -5.20 -11.02 -13.13
N TYR A 38 -4.55 -10.18 -13.93
CA TYR A 38 -4.32 -10.41 -15.36
C TYR A 38 -3.32 -11.57 -15.64
N LEU A 39 -2.39 -11.84 -14.72
CA LEU A 39 -1.50 -13.01 -14.78
C LEU A 39 -2.17 -14.26 -14.20
N ALA A 40 -3.03 -14.10 -13.19
CA ALA A 40 -3.73 -15.19 -12.52
C ALA A 40 -4.95 -15.73 -13.31
N LYS A 41 -5.47 -14.96 -14.28
CA LYS A 41 -6.58 -15.38 -15.16
C LYS A 41 -6.33 -16.71 -15.84
N GLU A 42 -7.43 -17.43 -16.11
CA GLU A 42 -7.42 -18.73 -16.78
C GLU A 42 -6.40 -19.68 -16.16
N ASP A 43 -6.44 -19.81 -14.83
CA ASP A 43 -5.55 -20.70 -14.09
C ASP A 43 -4.06 -20.42 -14.31
N PHE A 44 -3.66 -19.15 -14.16
CA PHE A 44 -2.26 -18.73 -14.33
C PHE A 44 -1.67 -19.03 -15.72
N LYS A 45 -2.49 -19.19 -16.76
CA LYS A 45 -2.02 -19.45 -18.13
C LYS A 45 -1.05 -18.37 -18.62
N ASN A 46 -1.33 -17.11 -18.28
CA ASN A 46 -0.52 -15.95 -18.66
C ASN A 46 0.71 -15.73 -17.76
N PHE A 47 0.80 -16.47 -16.64
CA PHE A 47 1.94 -16.40 -15.75
C PHE A 47 3.08 -17.28 -16.27
N SER A 48 4.22 -16.62 -16.52
CA SER A 48 5.49 -17.22 -16.87
C SER A 48 6.57 -16.54 -16.02
N PRO A 49 7.00 -17.15 -14.88
CA PRO A 49 7.70 -16.44 -13.81
C PRO A 49 9.02 -15.77 -14.22
N ASN A 50 9.69 -16.31 -15.25
CA ASN A 50 10.95 -15.78 -15.80
C ASN A 50 10.76 -14.84 -17.00
N SER A 51 9.54 -14.69 -17.52
CA SER A 51 9.26 -13.76 -18.61
C SER A 51 9.33 -12.31 -18.10
N PRO A 52 9.72 -11.35 -18.96
CA PRO A 52 9.69 -9.94 -18.61
C PRO A 52 8.28 -9.48 -18.19
N ILE A 53 8.20 -8.59 -17.21
CA ILE A 53 6.96 -7.88 -16.88
C ILE A 53 6.82 -6.63 -17.74
N LYS A 54 5.59 -6.35 -18.21
CA LYS A 54 5.29 -5.11 -18.93
C LYS A 54 5.11 -3.93 -17.96
N GLU A 55 5.49 -2.74 -18.39
CA GLU A 55 5.39 -1.53 -17.58
C GLU A 55 3.95 -1.19 -17.19
N ASN A 56 3.02 -1.22 -18.14
CA ASN A 56 1.61 -1.00 -17.88
C ASN A 56 1.02 -1.99 -16.87
N GLU A 57 1.32 -3.28 -17.01
CA GLU A 57 0.91 -4.34 -16.10
C GLU A 57 1.46 -4.12 -14.69
N PHE A 58 2.75 -3.85 -14.58
CA PHE A 58 3.40 -3.55 -13.31
C PHE A 58 2.78 -2.34 -12.62
N LEU A 59 2.59 -1.24 -13.35
CA LEU A 59 1.98 -0.02 -12.82
C LEU A 59 0.52 -0.22 -12.40
N LEU A 60 -0.26 -1.06 -13.10
CA LEU A 60 -1.61 -1.42 -12.67
C LEU A 60 -1.59 -2.12 -11.30
N SER A 61 -0.71 -3.10 -11.13
CA SER A 61 -0.56 -3.84 -9.86
C SER A 61 -0.07 -2.93 -8.73
N PHE A 62 0.93 -2.08 -9.01
CA PHE A 62 1.48 -1.14 -8.03
C PHE A 62 0.46 -0.07 -7.62
N SER A 63 -0.29 0.48 -8.57
CA SER A 63 -1.37 1.43 -8.30
C SER A 63 -2.51 0.80 -7.48
N ALA A 64 -2.85 -0.47 -7.74
CA ALA A 64 -3.82 -1.19 -6.93
C ALA A 64 -3.34 -1.38 -5.48
N LEU A 65 -2.07 -1.73 -5.28
CA LEU A 65 -1.44 -1.82 -3.95
C LEU A 65 -1.45 -0.47 -3.22
N LEU A 66 -0.99 0.59 -3.88
CA LEU A 66 -0.98 1.94 -3.32
C LEU A 66 -2.40 2.38 -2.94
N LYS A 67 -3.37 2.19 -3.83
CA LYS A 67 -4.78 2.54 -3.58
C LYS A 67 -5.35 1.78 -2.39
N LYS A 68 -5.07 0.47 -2.27
CA LYS A 68 -5.49 -0.32 -1.10
C LYS A 68 -4.86 0.22 0.18
N GLN A 69 -3.68 0.82 0.05
CA GLN A 69 -2.95 1.47 1.12
C GLN A 69 -3.25 2.99 1.21
N GLY A 70 -4.33 3.49 0.62
CA GLY A 70 -4.74 4.90 0.74
C GLY A 70 -3.83 5.91 0.01
N TYR A 71 -2.88 5.44 -0.78
CA TYR A 71 -2.02 6.27 -1.62
C TYR A 71 -2.58 6.36 -3.03
N ASN A 72 -2.38 7.51 -3.68
CA ASN A 72 -2.75 7.70 -5.08
C ASN A 72 -1.54 7.52 -6.00
N ASN A 73 -1.77 6.89 -7.14
CA ASN A 73 -0.82 6.83 -8.24
C ASN A 73 -1.57 7.02 -9.56
N ASN A 74 -1.16 8.02 -10.34
CA ASN A 74 -1.79 8.37 -11.61
C ASN A 74 -0.89 8.02 -12.81
N GLU A 75 0.21 7.30 -12.58
CA GLU A 75 1.12 6.89 -13.64
C GLU A 75 0.47 5.83 -14.54
N LEU A 76 0.48 6.10 -15.85
CA LEU A 76 0.08 5.16 -16.90
C LEU A 76 1.33 4.63 -17.60
N GLY A 77 1.44 3.31 -17.68
CA GLY A 77 2.56 2.64 -18.34
C GLY A 77 2.30 2.32 -19.80
N TRP A 78 3.38 1.96 -20.50
CA TRP A 78 3.33 1.49 -21.88
C TRP A 78 3.45 -0.04 -21.95
N GLY A 79 3.13 -0.64 -23.10
CA GLY A 79 3.26 -2.09 -23.34
C GLY A 79 4.71 -2.57 -23.53
N VAL A 80 5.68 -1.90 -22.89
CA VAL A 80 7.12 -2.18 -23.02
C VAL A 80 7.62 -3.00 -21.84
N ASP A 81 8.68 -3.77 -22.02
CA ASP A 81 9.30 -4.53 -20.93
C ASP A 81 10.04 -3.60 -19.98
N LEU A 82 9.92 -3.84 -18.67
CA LEU A 82 10.66 -3.10 -17.66
C LEU A 82 12.03 -3.70 -17.39
N THR A 83 13.03 -2.82 -17.25
CA THR A 83 14.28 -3.18 -16.59
C THR A 83 14.15 -3.10 -15.07
N ARG A 84 15.03 -3.80 -14.35
CA ARG A 84 15.15 -3.69 -12.88
C ARG A 84 15.43 -2.28 -12.39
N GLY A 85 16.17 -1.49 -13.16
CA GLY A 85 16.45 -0.09 -12.87
C GLY A 85 15.19 0.76 -12.98
N GLN A 86 14.44 0.62 -14.09
CA GLN A 86 13.19 1.34 -14.29
C GLN A 86 12.15 1.00 -13.22
N MET A 87 11.99 -0.29 -12.91
CA MET A 87 11.11 -0.77 -11.84
C MET A 87 11.50 -0.19 -10.48
N ALA A 88 12.80 -0.18 -10.15
CA ALA A 88 13.29 0.44 -8.92
C ALA A 88 13.05 1.94 -8.89
N ARG A 89 13.23 2.65 -10.01
CA ARG A 89 12.95 4.09 -10.12
C ARG A 89 11.48 4.40 -9.87
N ILE A 90 10.55 3.62 -10.46
CA ILE A 90 9.09 3.79 -10.26
C ILE A 90 8.73 3.63 -8.79
N ILE A 91 9.08 2.49 -8.18
CA ILE A 91 8.73 2.22 -6.78
C ILE A 91 9.44 3.18 -5.85
N GLY A 92 10.77 3.28 -5.98
CA GLY A 92 11.59 4.08 -5.07
C GLY A 92 11.26 5.56 -5.17
N GLY A 93 10.99 6.08 -6.37
CA GLY A 93 10.52 7.44 -6.57
C GLY A 93 9.24 7.70 -5.78
N LYS A 94 8.22 6.85 -5.94
CA LYS A 94 6.95 7.01 -5.23
C LYS A 94 7.09 6.86 -3.71
N LEU A 95 7.82 5.87 -3.23
CA LEU A 95 8.00 5.66 -1.79
C LEU A 95 8.84 6.78 -1.14
N LEU A 96 9.79 7.38 -1.88
CA LEU A 96 10.52 8.57 -1.43
C LEU A 96 9.64 9.81 -1.42
N GLU A 97 8.83 10.02 -2.46
CA GLU A 97 7.86 11.13 -2.56
C GLU A 97 6.88 11.12 -1.38
N GLU A 98 6.37 9.94 -1.02
CA GLU A 98 5.43 9.78 0.10
C GLU A 98 6.14 9.67 1.46
N ASN A 99 7.47 9.83 1.51
CA ASN A 99 8.29 9.71 2.73
C ASN A 99 8.13 8.38 3.49
N ILE A 100 7.82 7.31 2.75
CA ILE A 100 7.65 5.95 3.28
C ILE A 100 9.00 5.27 3.49
N ILE A 101 9.96 5.60 2.62
CA ILE A 101 11.36 5.20 2.75
C ILE A 101 12.24 6.44 2.69
N HIS A 102 13.48 6.30 3.16
CA HIS A 102 14.47 7.37 3.11
C HIS A 102 15.74 6.89 2.41
N LYS A 103 16.54 7.83 1.92
CA LYS A 103 17.91 7.56 1.48
C LYS A 103 18.72 7.19 2.72
N GLY A 104 18.75 5.90 3.05
CA GLY A 104 19.39 5.38 4.25
C GLY A 104 20.90 5.67 4.27
N SER A 105 21.52 5.41 5.41
CA SER A 105 22.95 5.68 5.62
C SER A 105 23.88 4.67 4.94
N LYS A 106 23.39 3.47 4.60
CA LYS A 106 24.22 2.48 3.89
C LYS A 106 24.22 2.83 2.42
N ASP A 107 25.39 3.13 1.88
CA ASP A 107 25.55 3.18 0.43
C ASP A 107 25.84 1.77 -0.09
N PRO A 108 24.90 1.11 -0.81
CA PRO A 108 25.21 -0.17 -1.43
C PRO A 108 26.35 -0.01 -2.43
N SER A 109 27.33 -0.90 -2.36
CA SER A 109 28.53 -0.90 -3.22
C SER A 109 28.25 -1.32 -4.67
N PHE A 110 27.02 -1.16 -5.16
CA PHE A 110 26.63 -1.48 -6.53
C PHE A 110 27.38 -0.59 -7.52
N LYS A 111 28.34 -1.16 -8.25
CA LYS A 111 29.21 -0.40 -9.16
C LYS A 111 28.52 -0.08 -10.48
N ASP A 112 27.56 -0.90 -10.87
CA ASP A 112 26.87 -0.87 -12.16
C ASP A 112 25.70 0.13 -12.23
N ILE A 113 25.38 0.81 -11.13
CA ILE A 113 24.37 1.88 -11.11
C ILE A 113 24.97 3.28 -11.36
N LYS A 114 26.30 3.43 -11.37
CA LYS A 114 26.98 4.74 -11.48
C LYS A 114 26.62 5.53 -12.73
N ASN A 115 26.34 4.83 -13.84
CA ASN A 115 25.99 5.43 -15.13
C ASN A 115 24.46 5.61 -15.30
N ARG A 116 23.67 5.43 -14.23
CA ARG A 116 22.21 5.63 -14.23
C ARG A 116 21.88 7.05 -13.80
N SER A 117 20.63 7.48 -14.02
CA SER A 117 20.20 8.79 -13.56
C SER A 117 20.30 8.89 -12.04
N MET A 118 20.46 10.12 -11.53
CA MET A 118 20.55 10.34 -10.08
C MET A 118 19.29 9.85 -9.35
N GLU A 119 18.11 9.98 -9.97
CA GLU A 119 16.84 9.48 -9.46
C GLU A 119 16.82 7.95 -9.34
N GLU A 120 17.26 7.25 -10.39
CA GLU A 120 17.32 5.78 -10.37
C GLU A 120 18.34 5.29 -9.33
N GLN A 121 19.52 5.92 -9.26
CA GLN A 121 20.52 5.62 -8.24
C GLN A 121 19.95 5.80 -6.83
N ASN A 122 19.32 6.94 -6.56
CA ASN A 122 18.72 7.23 -5.26
C ASN A 122 17.62 6.24 -4.90
N SER A 123 16.78 5.88 -5.88
CA SER A 123 15.70 4.92 -5.70
C SER A 123 16.24 3.53 -5.35
N ILE A 124 17.23 3.04 -6.09
CA ILE A 124 17.89 1.75 -5.81
C ILE A 124 18.51 1.77 -4.41
N LYS A 125 19.24 2.83 -4.04
CA LYS A 125 19.86 2.93 -2.72
C LYS A 125 18.82 2.94 -1.60
N ALA A 126 17.75 3.71 -1.73
CA ALA A 126 16.68 3.80 -0.73
C ALA A 126 15.95 2.46 -0.57
N LEU A 127 15.57 1.82 -1.68
CA LEU A 127 14.91 0.52 -1.66
C LEU A 127 15.79 -0.58 -1.04
N TYR A 128 17.11 -0.54 -1.29
CA TYR A 128 18.04 -1.48 -0.68
C TYR A 128 18.13 -1.28 0.83
N ASN A 129 18.23 -0.03 1.29
CA ASN A 129 18.23 0.29 2.73
C ASN A 129 16.93 -0.12 3.43
N ALA A 130 15.80 -0.02 2.72
CA ALA A 130 14.50 -0.47 3.20
C ALA A 130 14.30 -2.00 3.15
N GLY A 131 15.27 -2.75 2.62
CA GLY A 131 15.16 -4.20 2.45
C GLY A 131 14.13 -4.64 1.41
N ILE A 132 13.74 -3.74 0.50
CA ILE A 132 12.75 -4.02 -0.55
C ILE A 132 13.43 -4.72 -1.74
N ILE A 133 14.64 -4.26 -2.12
CA ILE A 133 15.43 -4.88 -3.20
C ILE A 133 16.72 -5.50 -2.68
N GLU A 134 17.23 -6.45 -3.45
CA GLU A 134 18.55 -7.05 -3.28
C GLU A 134 19.35 -6.95 -4.58
N GLY A 135 20.68 -6.95 -4.46
CA GLY A 135 21.58 -7.08 -5.61
C GLY A 135 21.68 -8.54 -6.07
N GLU A 136 22.16 -8.76 -7.30
CA GLU A 136 22.57 -10.11 -7.73
C GLU A 136 23.76 -10.61 -6.89
N ASN A 137 24.56 -9.68 -6.41
CA ASN A 137 25.59 -9.90 -5.39
C ASN A 137 25.89 -8.57 -4.68
N SER A 138 26.89 -8.56 -3.79
CA SER A 138 27.26 -7.40 -2.98
C SER A 138 27.75 -6.18 -3.76
N ILE A 139 28.11 -6.32 -5.04
CA ILE A 139 28.67 -5.23 -5.87
C ILE A 139 27.90 -4.97 -7.17
N LYS A 140 26.82 -5.72 -7.45
CA LYS A 140 26.08 -5.66 -8.71
C LYS A 140 24.58 -5.76 -8.50
N TYR A 141 23.83 -4.80 -9.05
CA TYR A 141 22.36 -4.77 -9.02
C TYR A 141 21.70 -5.25 -10.33
N SER A 142 22.40 -5.11 -11.46
CA SER A 142 21.93 -5.36 -12.82
C SER A 142 20.74 -4.50 -13.26
N PRO A 143 20.85 -3.15 -13.23
CA PRO A 143 19.73 -2.25 -13.55
C PRO A 143 19.22 -2.38 -14.98
N ASN A 144 20.05 -2.80 -15.94
CA ASN A 144 19.67 -2.94 -17.34
C ASN A 144 19.02 -4.31 -17.67
N ARG A 145 19.04 -5.26 -16.74
CA ARG A 145 18.38 -6.57 -16.96
C ARG A 145 16.87 -6.38 -16.91
N LEU A 146 16.15 -7.06 -17.81
CA LEU A 146 14.69 -7.13 -17.74
C LEU A 146 14.25 -7.75 -16.41
N ALA A 147 13.31 -7.10 -15.74
CA ALA A 147 12.72 -7.60 -14.52
C ALA A 147 11.66 -8.64 -14.87
N THR A 148 11.66 -9.77 -14.15
CA THR A 148 10.72 -10.85 -14.44
C THR A 148 9.37 -10.65 -13.74
N GLN A 149 8.34 -11.37 -14.20
CA GLN A 149 7.03 -11.41 -13.54
C GLN A 149 7.13 -11.84 -12.06
N ALA A 150 7.93 -12.87 -11.76
CA ALA A 150 8.12 -13.31 -10.37
C ALA A 150 8.83 -12.26 -9.52
N GLU A 151 9.83 -11.57 -10.07
CA GLU A 151 10.52 -10.48 -9.37
C GLU A 151 9.57 -9.34 -9.03
N ALA A 152 8.72 -8.94 -9.98
CA ALA A 152 7.72 -7.90 -9.75
C ALA A 152 6.75 -8.25 -8.61
N ILE A 153 6.25 -9.50 -8.58
CA ILE A 153 5.32 -9.95 -7.54
C ILE A 153 5.99 -9.94 -6.17
N VAL A 154 7.16 -10.56 -6.04
CA VAL A 154 7.91 -10.60 -4.78
C VAL A 154 8.27 -9.19 -4.30
N LEU A 155 8.66 -8.31 -5.23
CA LEU A 155 8.99 -6.93 -4.93
C LEU A 155 7.78 -6.16 -4.36
N LEU A 156 6.60 -6.27 -4.99
CA LEU A 156 5.40 -5.60 -4.47
C LEU A 156 4.93 -6.16 -3.12
N GLN A 157 5.15 -7.45 -2.82
CA GLN A 157 4.90 -7.98 -1.47
C GLN A 157 5.81 -7.37 -0.41
N ARG A 158 7.07 -7.07 -0.78
CA ARG A 158 8.01 -6.40 0.12
C ARG A 158 7.62 -4.93 0.31
N VAL A 159 7.13 -4.29 -0.74
CA VAL A 159 6.55 -2.94 -0.66
C VAL A 159 5.34 -2.94 0.28
N GLU A 160 4.40 -3.87 0.14
CA GLU A 160 3.23 -4.02 1.03
C GLU A 160 3.67 -4.07 2.50
N LYS A 161 4.67 -4.88 2.84
CA LYS A 161 5.21 -4.97 4.20
C LYS A 161 5.70 -3.63 4.75
N VAL A 162 6.36 -2.82 3.92
CA VAL A 162 6.86 -1.49 4.33
C VAL A 162 5.70 -0.50 4.47
N LEU A 163 4.70 -0.56 3.58
CA LEU A 163 3.48 0.24 3.68
C LEU A 163 2.71 -0.05 4.97
N ASP A 164 2.59 -1.32 5.34
CA ASP A 164 1.93 -1.74 6.58
C ASP A 164 2.68 -1.22 7.81
N GLN A 165 4.02 -1.27 7.79
CA GLN A 165 4.86 -0.73 8.87
C GLN A 165 4.74 0.79 9.04
N ASN A 166 4.33 1.52 7.99
CA ASN A 166 4.10 2.96 8.04
C ASN A 166 2.75 3.34 8.69
N THR A 167 1.97 2.36 9.10
CA THR A 167 0.66 2.56 9.76
C THR A 167 0.83 2.84 11.26
N ILE A 168 0.12 3.85 11.75
CA ILE A 168 0.09 4.24 13.15
C ILE A 168 -1.05 3.49 13.85
N PRO A 169 -0.77 2.66 14.87
CA PRO A 169 -1.80 1.96 15.61
C PRO A 169 -2.60 2.94 16.48
N PHE A 170 -3.91 2.68 16.59
CA PHE A 170 -4.84 3.46 17.40
C PHE A 170 -5.90 2.54 18.01
N ASN A 171 -6.53 3.01 19.08
CA ASN A 171 -7.69 2.36 19.70
C ASN A 171 -8.94 3.20 19.44
N LEU A 172 -10.03 2.57 19.00
CA LEU A 172 -11.33 3.24 18.91
C LEU A 172 -11.89 3.45 20.32
N SER A 173 -12.23 4.69 20.65
CA SER A 173 -12.82 5.07 21.95
C SER A 173 -14.33 5.24 21.87
N GLY A 174 -14.84 5.77 20.76
CA GLY A 174 -16.27 5.95 20.58
C GLY A 174 -16.65 6.52 19.22
N ILE A 175 -17.92 6.32 18.86
CA ILE A 175 -18.54 6.90 17.67
C ILE A 175 -19.86 7.51 18.13
N ILE A 176 -20.05 8.80 17.85
CA ILE A 176 -21.29 9.51 18.17
C ILE A 176 -21.86 10.15 16.91
N GLN A 177 -23.19 10.27 16.85
CA GLN A 177 -23.90 11.02 15.83
C GLN A 177 -24.73 12.12 16.50
N THR A 178 -24.64 13.34 15.98
CA THR A 178 -25.41 14.51 16.44
C THR A 178 -26.09 15.20 15.26
N TYR A 179 -27.03 16.09 15.56
CA TYR A 179 -27.74 16.92 14.56
C TYR A 179 -27.23 18.37 14.54
N SER A 180 -26.19 18.65 15.32
CA SER A 180 -25.47 19.91 15.36
C SER A 180 -24.00 19.64 15.66
N GLY A 181 -23.11 20.40 15.05
CA GLY A 181 -21.68 20.21 15.17
C GLY A 181 -20.91 21.03 14.15
N ASN A 182 -19.59 20.96 14.24
CA ASN A 182 -18.67 21.54 13.26
C ASN A 182 -17.78 20.42 12.74
N GLU A 183 -17.55 20.39 11.42
CA GLU A 183 -16.56 19.50 10.84
C GLU A 183 -15.15 19.88 11.29
N GLY A 184 -14.28 18.88 11.40
CA GLY A 184 -12.87 19.10 11.69
C GLY A 184 -12.25 18.03 12.56
N ILE A 185 -11.01 18.31 12.96
CA ILE A 185 -10.21 17.47 13.84
C ILE A 185 -9.96 18.25 15.12
N SER A 186 -10.15 17.61 16.28
CA SER A 186 -9.69 18.12 17.56
C SER A 186 -8.73 17.14 18.23
N ILE A 187 -7.69 17.68 18.86
CA ILE A 187 -6.63 16.91 19.51
C ILE A 187 -6.63 17.29 20.99
N LYS A 188 -6.71 16.29 21.86
CA LYS A 188 -6.47 16.44 23.28
C LYS A 188 -5.24 15.64 23.67
N GLU A 189 -4.24 16.31 24.20
CA GLU A 189 -3.03 15.67 24.69
C GLU A 189 -3.19 15.19 26.13
N ASN A 190 -2.82 13.94 26.38
CA ASN A 190 -2.61 13.39 27.71
C ASN A 190 -1.10 13.11 27.90
N SER A 191 -0.72 12.53 29.04
CA SER A 191 0.67 12.23 29.37
C SER A 191 1.33 11.25 28.38
N ASP A 192 0.65 10.15 28.05
CA ASP A 192 1.19 9.03 27.25
C ASP A 192 0.49 8.83 25.90
N LYS A 193 -0.64 9.50 25.69
CA LYS A 193 -1.47 9.36 24.49
C LYS A 193 -2.03 10.69 24.01
N ILE A 194 -2.48 10.71 22.77
CA ILE A 194 -3.38 11.74 22.26
C ILE A 194 -4.77 11.14 22.07
N VAL A 195 -5.79 11.94 22.30
CA VAL A 195 -7.18 11.64 21.97
C VAL A 195 -7.56 12.50 20.78
N LEU A 196 -7.84 11.86 19.66
CA LEU A 196 -8.14 12.49 18.39
C LEU A 196 -9.63 12.32 18.11
N SER A 197 -10.36 13.43 17.93
CA SER A 197 -11.76 13.40 17.52
C SER A 197 -11.91 13.95 16.11
N ILE A 198 -12.54 13.16 15.25
CA ILE A 198 -12.67 13.42 13.81
C ILE A 198 -14.15 13.56 13.51
N THR A 199 -14.59 14.74 13.12
CA THR A 199 -15.99 15.05 12.84
C THR A 199 -16.21 15.32 11.36
N LYS A 200 -17.18 14.62 10.76
CA LYS A 200 -17.65 14.85 9.39
C LYS A 200 -19.16 15.01 9.35
N SER A 201 -19.64 15.89 8.48
CA SER A 201 -21.04 16.12 8.20
C SER A 201 -21.52 15.22 7.06
N PHE A 202 -22.78 14.82 7.14
CA PHE A 202 -23.45 13.98 6.15
C PHE A 202 -24.83 14.56 5.84
N PRO A 203 -25.28 14.50 4.57
CA PRO A 203 -26.53 15.13 4.15
C PRO A 203 -27.78 14.46 4.75
N THR A 204 -27.67 13.20 5.15
CA THR A 204 -28.73 12.43 5.80
C THR A 204 -28.13 11.57 6.93
N PRO A 205 -28.96 11.04 7.84
CA PRO A 205 -28.56 9.91 8.66
C PRO A 205 -28.23 8.67 7.80
N GLY A 206 -27.68 7.64 8.43
CA GLY A 206 -27.45 6.33 7.81
C GLY A 206 -26.10 6.13 7.12
N TYR A 207 -25.29 7.18 6.94
CA TYR A 207 -23.91 7.02 6.49
C TYR A 207 -23.09 6.24 7.51
N ASN A 208 -22.31 5.23 7.09
CA ASN A 208 -21.25 4.67 7.93
C ASN A 208 -19.96 5.48 7.77
N MET A 209 -19.21 5.62 8.86
CA MET A 209 -17.91 6.28 8.87
C MET A 209 -16.99 5.50 9.80
N GLU A 210 -15.80 5.17 9.31
CA GLU A 210 -14.76 4.44 10.04
C GLU A 210 -13.40 5.11 9.79
N VAL A 211 -12.51 5.07 10.80
CA VAL A 211 -11.08 5.33 10.59
C VAL A 211 -10.48 4.00 10.13
N GLU A 212 -10.19 3.88 8.83
CA GLU A 212 -9.62 2.65 8.26
C GLU A 212 -8.17 2.49 8.72
N LYS A 213 -7.39 3.57 8.62
CA LYS A 213 -5.99 3.60 9.07
C LYS A 213 -5.45 5.00 9.23
N ILE A 214 -4.28 5.08 9.86
CA ILE A 214 -3.50 6.32 9.98
C ILE A 214 -2.11 6.05 9.46
N THR A 215 -1.58 6.90 8.59
CA THR A 215 -0.23 6.74 8.03
C THR A 215 0.62 7.97 8.28
N ARG A 216 1.93 7.79 8.41
CA ARG A 216 2.87 8.91 8.49
C ARG A 216 3.06 9.55 7.11
N GLY A 217 2.99 10.88 7.05
CA GLY A 217 3.47 11.71 5.95
C GLY A 217 4.76 12.44 6.33
N GLU A 218 5.19 13.43 5.54
CA GLU A 218 6.43 14.18 5.78
C GLU A 218 6.43 14.89 7.14
N ASP A 219 5.46 15.80 7.32
CA ASP A 219 5.31 16.62 8.54
C ASP A 219 3.92 16.44 9.20
N ASN A 220 3.20 15.39 8.81
CA ASN A 220 1.83 15.16 9.25
C ASN A 220 1.47 13.67 9.35
N TYR A 221 0.26 13.41 9.83
CA TYR A 221 -0.38 12.11 9.92
C TYR A 221 -1.67 12.12 9.08
N LYS A 222 -1.74 11.25 8.09
CA LYS A 222 -2.90 11.11 7.20
C LYS A 222 -3.91 10.15 7.81
N ILE A 223 -5.14 10.60 8.01
CA ILE A 223 -6.26 9.81 8.50
C ILE A 223 -7.06 9.33 7.28
N HIS A 224 -7.09 8.02 7.06
CA HIS A 224 -7.85 7.41 5.98
C HIS A 224 -9.23 7.04 6.49
N LEU A 225 -10.25 7.72 5.98
CA LEU A 225 -11.65 7.45 6.32
C LEU A 225 -12.29 6.51 5.29
N ASN A 226 -12.98 5.49 5.79
CA ASN A 226 -13.90 4.67 5.00
C ASN A 226 -15.33 5.17 5.25
N ILE A 227 -15.99 5.63 4.19
CA ILE A 227 -17.32 6.21 4.25
C ILE A 227 -18.24 5.46 3.30
N THR A 228 -19.31 4.89 3.84
CA THR A 228 -20.32 4.17 3.06
C THR A 228 -21.67 4.88 3.17
N PRO A 229 -22.32 5.27 2.06
CA PRO A 229 -23.65 5.86 2.11
C PRO A 229 -24.70 4.84 2.58
N PRO A 230 -25.86 5.29 3.08
CA PRO A 230 -26.98 4.39 3.36
C PRO A 230 -27.44 3.66 2.08
N PRO A 231 -28.12 2.51 2.21
CA PRO A 231 -28.75 1.84 1.07
C PRO A 231 -29.67 2.79 0.29
N LYS A 232 -29.68 2.67 -1.05
CA LYS A 232 -30.44 3.58 -1.94
C LYS A 232 -31.95 3.53 -1.71
N ASP A 233 -32.43 2.39 -1.23
CA ASP A 233 -33.81 2.07 -0.89
C ASP A 233 -34.16 2.41 0.57
N SER A 234 -33.20 2.90 1.36
CA SER A 234 -33.45 3.31 2.73
C SER A 234 -34.17 4.66 2.76
N GLU A 235 -35.30 4.72 3.44
CA GLU A 235 -35.90 5.99 3.83
C GLU A 235 -35.00 6.68 4.87
N GLN A 236 -34.57 7.91 4.57
CA GLN A 236 -33.74 8.72 5.45
C GLN A 236 -34.40 10.07 5.69
N LEU A 237 -34.32 10.56 6.92
CA LEU A 237 -34.70 11.93 7.22
C LEU A 237 -33.79 12.89 6.43
N GLN A 238 -34.38 13.93 5.83
CA GLN A 238 -33.64 14.98 5.12
C GLN A 238 -33.07 15.99 6.14
N VAL A 239 -32.14 15.52 6.96
CA VAL A 239 -31.47 16.33 7.97
C VAL A 239 -29.97 16.06 7.97
N ILE A 240 -29.18 17.13 8.06
CA ILE A 240 -27.73 17.01 8.17
C ILE A 240 -27.39 16.38 9.51
N THR A 241 -26.49 15.40 9.48
CA THR A 241 -25.95 14.78 10.69
C THR A 241 -24.44 14.99 10.75
N PHE A 242 -23.91 15.03 11.95
CA PHE A 242 -22.48 15.07 12.21
C PHE A 242 -22.09 13.78 12.90
N LYS A 243 -21.13 13.04 12.34
CA LYS A 243 -20.54 11.90 13.03
C LYS A 243 -19.17 12.28 13.54
N THR A 244 -18.91 11.97 14.80
CA THR A 244 -17.60 12.11 15.42
C THR A 244 -17.08 10.75 15.80
N ILE A 245 -15.90 10.39 15.30
CA ILE A 245 -15.13 9.23 15.77
C ILE A 245 -14.04 9.74 16.70
N THR A 246 -13.95 9.16 17.88
CA THR A 246 -12.87 9.41 18.83
C THR A 246 -11.95 8.20 18.89
N ILE A 247 -10.66 8.44 18.70
CA ILE A 247 -9.61 7.42 18.81
C ILE A 247 -8.51 7.85 19.77
N GLU A 248 -7.76 6.89 20.27
CA GLU A 248 -6.58 7.10 21.10
C GLU A 248 -5.33 6.60 20.40
N ILE A 249 -4.28 7.42 20.37
CA ILE A 249 -2.98 7.08 19.77
C ILE A 249 -1.90 7.22 20.84
N ASN A 250 -1.12 6.17 21.05
CA ASN A 250 0.00 6.22 22.00
C ASN A 250 1.14 7.08 21.43
N LYS A 251 1.64 8.02 22.24
CA LYS A 251 2.70 8.97 21.85
C LYS A 251 4.01 8.27 21.46
N LYS A 252 4.25 7.01 21.84
CA LYS A 252 5.42 6.25 21.38
C LYS A 252 5.44 6.00 19.86
N HIS A 253 4.29 6.11 19.19
CA HIS A 253 4.16 5.89 17.76
C HIS A 253 4.17 7.19 16.94
N ILE A 254 4.12 8.35 17.57
CA ILE A 254 4.00 9.65 16.90
C ILE A 254 4.90 10.70 17.55
N THR A 255 5.46 11.57 16.76
CA THR A 255 6.30 12.69 17.19
C THR A 255 5.58 14.03 16.99
N PRO A 256 5.76 15.00 17.89
CA PRO A 256 5.26 16.36 17.70
C PRO A 256 6.04 17.08 16.57
N PRO A 257 5.43 18.08 15.90
CA PRO A 257 4.06 18.56 16.10
C PRO A 257 3.01 17.55 15.62
N TYR A 258 1.89 17.43 16.34
CA TYR A 258 0.82 16.48 16.03
C TYR A 258 -0.13 17.06 14.97
N ILE A 259 0.29 17.03 13.70
CA ILE A 259 -0.49 17.57 12.59
C ILE A 259 -1.24 16.43 11.92
N PHE A 260 -2.58 16.42 11.99
CA PHE A 260 -3.41 15.40 11.35
C PHE A 260 -4.21 15.99 10.19
N ILE A 261 -4.31 15.24 9.09
CA ILE A 261 -5.11 15.61 7.92
C ILE A 261 -6.07 14.48 7.53
N MET A 262 -7.27 14.82 7.06
CA MET A 262 -8.25 13.82 6.60
C MET A 262 -8.08 13.54 5.12
N GLU A 263 -7.97 12.26 4.77
CA GLU A 263 -8.10 11.75 3.40
C GLU A 263 -9.33 10.83 3.35
N GLY A 264 -10.16 10.99 2.30
CA GLY A 264 -11.40 10.23 2.17
C GLY A 264 -11.48 9.54 0.81
N SER A 265 -11.79 8.25 0.83
CA SER A 265 -12.25 7.54 -0.37
C SER A 265 -13.77 7.36 -0.28
N PHE A 266 -14.50 7.86 -1.28
CA PHE A 266 -15.92 7.54 -1.44
C PHE A 266 -16.00 6.18 -2.13
N LEU A 267 -16.31 5.12 -1.37
CA LEU A 267 -16.65 3.84 -1.99
C LEU A 267 -18.11 3.89 -2.43
N SER A 268 -18.36 4.48 -3.60
CA SER A 268 -19.57 4.12 -4.35
C SER A 268 -19.35 2.73 -4.95
N LYS A 269 -19.67 1.66 -4.21
CA LYS A 269 -19.92 0.38 -4.87
C LYS A 269 -21.28 0.48 -5.56
N TYR A 270 -21.25 0.29 -6.88
CA TYR A 270 -22.40 0.27 -7.77
C TYR A 270 -23.36 -0.85 -7.40
#